data_AF-A0A0W1DID5-F1
#
_entry.id   AF-A0A0W1DID5-F1
#
_cell.length_a   1.000
_cell.length_b   1.000
_cell.length_c   1.000
_cell.angle_alpha   90.00
_cell.angle_beta   90.00
_cell.angle_gamma   90.00
#
_symmetry.space_group_name_H-M   'P 1'
#
loop_
_entity.id
_entity.type
_entity.pdbx_description
1 polymer ?
#
loop_
_entity_poly.entity_id
_entity_poly.type
_entity_poly.pdbx_seq_one_letter_code
_entity_poly.pdbx_strand_id
1 'polypeptide(L)'
;MQFTTIADPLNPHDGSGTMLHTVLKGSIPLPAATRADSKIMHHIAALMQNSARSADGMAATLLPGSHILESPRIILYATAAQTPLFLSEMEVLAIATDHPVILLRRSDGSPADLSVDIALPGPADFSWFLDYRLFRGLAGDSWLVPLGSGPSIHLMRRELFLSDHHPYADAWDREAGIDRASAHFASHRIGAWSW
;
A
#
# COMPACT_ATOMS: atom_id res chain seq x y z
N MET A 1 -8.46 47.45 -35.94
CA MET A 1 -9.13 46.26 -35.40
C MET A 1 -9.63 45.43 -36.57
N GLN A 2 -8.95 44.33 -36.86
CA GLN A 2 -9.38 43.34 -37.85
C GLN A 2 -9.50 42.02 -37.10
N PHE A 3 -10.71 41.47 -37.09
CA PHE A 3 -11.02 40.16 -36.56
C PHE A 3 -10.78 39.13 -37.66
N THR A 4 -10.06 38.06 -37.34
CA THR A 4 -9.99 36.88 -38.21
C THR A 4 -10.32 35.67 -37.37
N THR A 5 -11.58 35.26 -37.46
CA THR A 5 -12.09 33.95 -37.07
C THR A 5 -11.68 32.97 -38.16
N ILE A 6 -11.00 31.88 -37.81
CA ILE A 6 -10.92 30.69 -38.66
C ILE A 6 -11.50 29.53 -37.86
N ALA A 7 -12.50 28.91 -38.48
CA ALA A 7 -13.35 27.89 -37.95
C ALA A 7 -12.61 26.57 -37.70
N ASP A 8 -13.02 25.92 -36.62
CA ASP A 8 -12.96 24.48 -36.41
C ASP A 8 -13.95 23.78 -37.35
N PRO A 9 -13.59 22.62 -37.93
CA PRO A 9 -14.53 21.52 -37.92
C PRO A 9 -13.89 20.22 -37.38
N LEU A 10 -14.42 19.79 -36.25
CA LEU A 10 -14.51 18.41 -35.78
C LEU A 10 -14.72 17.41 -36.93
N ASN A 11 -13.85 16.40 -37.02
CA ASN A 11 -14.30 15.01 -37.07
C ASN A 11 -13.22 14.03 -36.58
N PRO A 12 -13.60 12.92 -35.93
CA PRO A 12 -12.78 12.11 -35.05
C PRO A 12 -12.16 10.91 -35.77
N HIS A 13 -10.99 10.47 -35.30
CA HIS A 13 -10.65 9.06 -35.23
C HIS A 13 -9.42 8.84 -34.34
N ASP A 14 -9.59 7.90 -33.41
CA ASP A 14 -8.60 7.03 -32.78
C ASP A 14 -7.23 7.60 -32.39
N GLY A 15 -7.05 7.72 -31.07
CA GLY A 15 -5.74 7.83 -30.47
C GLY A 15 -5.89 7.82 -28.96
N SER A 16 -5.71 6.63 -28.37
CA SER A 16 -5.67 6.37 -26.93
C SER A 16 -5.07 7.55 -26.16
N GLY A 17 -5.92 8.30 -25.46
CA GLY A 17 -5.55 9.46 -24.67
C GLY A 17 -4.64 9.01 -23.54
N THR A 18 -3.34 9.08 -23.78
CA THR A 18 -2.33 8.91 -22.75
C THR A 18 -2.54 10.05 -21.78
N MET A 19 -3.03 9.75 -20.57
CA MET A 19 -3.05 10.72 -19.48
C MET A 19 -1.60 11.09 -19.18
N LEU A 20 -1.14 12.20 -19.79
CA LEU A 20 0.12 12.81 -19.44
C LEU A 20 -0.02 13.34 -18.02
N HIS A 21 0.46 12.54 -17.06
CA HIS A 21 0.75 13.02 -15.71
C HIS A 21 1.64 14.26 -15.87
N THR A 22 1.14 15.41 -15.44
CA THR A 22 1.92 16.64 -15.40
C THR A 22 3.01 16.48 -14.36
N VAL A 23 4.17 15.96 -14.79
CA VAL A 23 5.37 15.82 -13.96
C VAL A 23 5.89 17.23 -13.69
N LEU A 24 5.87 17.65 -12.43
CA LEU A 24 6.56 18.85 -11.98
C LEU A 24 8.03 18.76 -12.42
N LYS A 25 8.55 19.80 -13.07
CA LYS A 25 9.93 19.82 -13.59
C LYS A 25 10.92 19.55 -12.44
N GLY A 26 11.50 18.35 -12.40
CA GLY A 26 12.45 17.91 -11.36
C GLY A 26 12.00 16.74 -10.47
N SER A 27 10.75 16.27 -10.57
CA SER A 27 10.34 15.05 -9.86
C SER A 27 10.70 13.78 -10.65
N ILE A 28 11.33 12.83 -9.98
CA ILE A 28 11.51 11.47 -10.51
C ILE A 28 10.12 10.83 -10.56
N PRO A 29 9.63 10.38 -11.72
CA PRO A 29 8.35 9.71 -11.78
C PRO A 29 8.38 8.46 -10.91
N LEU A 30 7.40 8.34 -10.00
CA LEU A 30 7.27 7.17 -9.16
C LEU A 30 6.95 5.94 -10.03
N PRO A 31 7.55 4.78 -9.75
CA PRO A 31 7.22 3.54 -10.44
C PRO A 31 5.72 3.24 -10.33
N ALA A 32 5.11 2.85 -11.44
CA ALA A 32 3.72 2.40 -11.44
C ALA A 32 3.57 1.05 -10.72
N ALA A 33 2.43 0.85 -10.06
CA ALA A 33 2.09 -0.43 -9.45
C ALA A 33 2.00 -1.54 -10.51
N THR A 34 2.58 -2.70 -10.21
CA THR A 34 2.58 -3.89 -11.08
C THR A 34 1.47 -4.86 -10.69
N ARG A 35 1.19 -5.85 -11.54
CA ARG A 35 0.26 -6.95 -11.21
C ARG A 35 0.67 -7.70 -9.93
N ALA A 36 1.97 -7.82 -9.67
CA ALA A 36 2.46 -8.45 -8.44
C ALA A 36 2.09 -7.61 -7.21
N ASP A 37 2.16 -6.28 -7.33
CA ASP A 37 1.82 -5.32 -6.28
C ASP A 37 0.31 -5.38 -5.99
N SER A 38 -0.54 -5.45 -7.03
CA SER A 38 -1.99 -5.64 -6.86
C SER A 38 -2.36 -6.94 -6.13
N LYS A 39 -1.62 -8.03 -6.38
CA LYS A 39 -1.82 -9.30 -5.66
C LYS A 39 -1.42 -9.20 -4.18
N ILE A 40 -0.32 -8.51 -3.89
CA ILE A 40 0.13 -8.25 -2.51
C ILE A 40 -0.95 -7.44 -1.77
N MET A 41 -1.43 -6.34 -2.36
CA MET A 41 -2.47 -5.51 -1.75
C MET A 41 -3.77 -6.28 -1.53
N HIS A 42 -4.19 -7.13 -2.48
CA HIS A 42 -5.36 -8.00 -2.31
C HIS A 42 -5.20 -8.98 -1.14
N HIS A 43 -4.02 -9.57 -0.97
CA HIS A 43 -3.78 -10.48 0.14
C HIS A 43 -3.91 -9.78 1.49
N ILE A 44 -3.31 -8.60 1.65
CA ILE A 44 -3.43 -7.82 2.89
C ILE A 44 -4.88 -7.42 3.14
N ALA A 45 -5.60 -6.98 2.11
CA ALA A 45 -7.03 -6.70 2.21
C ALA A 45 -7.84 -7.92 2.68
N ALA A 46 -7.54 -9.11 2.15
CA ALA A 46 -8.20 -10.36 2.53
C ALA A 46 -7.89 -10.78 3.98
N LEU A 47 -6.67 -10.55 4.48
CA LEU A 47 -6.35 -10.75 5.90
C LEU A 47 -7.20 -9.85 6.80
N MET A 48 -7.46 -8.63 6.35
CA MET A 48 -8.40 -7.69 7.00
C MET A 48 -9.86 -7.95 6.59
N GLN A 49 -10.18 -9.05 5.92
CA GLN A 49 -11.52 -9.41 5.44
C GLN A 49 -12.27 -8.27 4.74
N ASN A 50 -11.53 -7.49 3.97
CA ASN A 50 -12.02 -6.30 3.32
C ASN A 50 -11.98 -6.48 1.81
N SER A 51 -13.02 -6.01 1.14
CA SER A 51 -13.04 -5.90 -0.30
C SER A 51 -12.26 -4.65 -0.69
N ALA A 52 -11.06 -4.84 -1.25
CA ALA A 52 -10.29 -3.72 -1.77
C ALA A 52 -10.93 -3.19 -3.05
N ARG A 53 -11.22 -1.89 -3.09
CA ARG A 53 -11.63 -1.21 -4.32
C ARG A 53 -10.43 -0.51 -4.92
N SER A 54 -10.20 -0.74 -6.22
CA SER A 54 -9.22 0.04 -6.98
C SER A 54 -9.62 1.51 -6.93
N ALA A 55 -8.67 2.40 -6.70
CA ALA A 55 -8.88 3.84 -6.62
C ALA A 55 -9.23 4.51 -7.97
N ASP A 56 -9.74 3.76 -8.94
CA ASP A 56 -10.15 4.23 -10.26
C ASP A 56 -11.33 5.22 -10.12
N GLY A 57 -11.01 6.50 -9.90
CA GLY A 57 -11.99 7.59 -9.81
C GLY A 57 -11.76 8.67 -8.76
N MET A 58 -10.83 8.52 -7.80
CA MET A 58 -10.48 9.59 -6.83
C MET A 58 -9.14 10.25 -7.21
N ALA A 59 -9.16 10.99 -8.32
CA ALA A 59 -7.98 11.19 -9.17
C ALA A 59 -7.20 12.51 -8.98
N ALA A 60 -6.94 12.95 -7.74
CA ALA A 60 -5.96 14.04 -7.55
C ALA A 60 -4.95 13.79 -6.43
N THR A 61 -5.32 13.04 -5.39
CA THR A 61 -4.48 12.87 -4.20
C THR A 61 -3.90 11.47 -4.04
N LEU A 62 -4.46 10.44 -4.68
CA LEU A 62 -4.02 9.04 -4.47
C LEU A 62 -2.85 8.64 -5.37
N LEU A 63 -2.00 7.75 -4.84
CA LEU A 63 -0.96 7.08 -5.61
C LEU A 63 -1.59 6.16 -6.67
N PRO A 64 -1.22 6.27 -7.97
CA PRO A 64 -1.77 5.42 -9.02
C PRO A 64 -1.60 3.92 -8.73
N GLY A 65 -2.72 3.19 -8.69
CA GLY A 65 -2.75 1.77 -8.34
C GLY A 65 -2.94 1.47 -6.85
N SER A 66 -3.14 2.47 -6.01
CA SER A 66 -3.50 2.26 -4.60
C SER A 66 -4.86 1.58 -4.44
N HIS A 67 -5.02 0.79 -3.38
CA HIS A 67 -6.27 0.18 -2.97
C HIS A 67 -6.80 0.86 -1.72
N ILE A 68 -8.09 1.22 -1.71
CA ILE A 68 -8.73 1.74 -0.50
C ILE A 68 -9.53 0.62 0.16
N LEU A 69 -9.29 0.41 1.44
CA LEU A 69 -10.08 -0.45 2.32
C LEU A 69 -11.17 0.41 2.96
N GLU A 70 -12.43 0.31 2.52
CA GLU A 70 -13.50 1.29 2.88
C GLU A 70 -13.81 1.36 4.38
N SER A 71 -13.60 0.29 5.13
CA SER A 71 -13.72 0.23 6.59
C SER A 71 -12.55 -0.61 7.11
N PRO A 72 -11.41 -0.03 7.53
CA PRO A 72 -11.23 1.24 8.27
C PRO A 72 -10.93 2.55 7.50
N ARG A 73 -11.02 2.63 6.17
CA ARG A 73 -10.46 3.73 5.36
C ARG A 73 -8.93 3.77 5.42
N ILE A 74 -8.30 2.63 5.12
CA ILE A 74 -6.85 2.54 4.92
C ILE A 74 -6.54 2.64 3.44
N ILE A 75 -5.47 3.35 3.11
CA ILE A 75 -4.90 3.35 1.77
C ILE A 75 -3.74 2.34 1.76
N LEU A 76 -3.86 1.31 0.92
CA LEU A 76 -2.81 0.35 0.67
C LEU A 76 -2.08 0.71 -0.62
N TYR A 77 -0.76 0.64 -0.59
CA TYR A 77 0.09 0.70 -1.77
C TYR A 77 1.14 -0.41 -1.70
N ALA A 78 1.57 -0.91 -2.85
CA ALA A 78 2.66 -1.89 -2.93
C ALA A 78 3.66 -1.49 -4.01
N THR A 79 4.94 -1.75 -3.75
CA THR A 79 6.04 -1.36 -4.65
C THR A 79 7.25 -2.28 -4.52
N ALA A 80 8.06 -2.35 -5.58
CA ALA A 80 9.42 -2.90 -5.53
C ALA A 80 10.47 -1.87 -5.09
N ALA A 81 10.08 -0.59 -5.09
CA ALA A 81 11.01 0.49 -4.81
C ALA A 81 11.52 0.40 -3.38
N GLN A 82 12.83 0.58 -3.25
CA GLN A 82 13.50 0.59 -1.95
C GLN A 82 13.29 1.93 -1.25
N THR A 83 13.41 1.91 0.08
CA THR A 83 13.47 3.11 0.92
C THR A 83 14.59 4.05 0.43
N PRO A 84 14.39 5.38 0.37
CA PRO A 84 13.27 6.15 0.93
C PRO A 84 12.16 6.50 -0.06
N LEU A 85 12.11 5.89 -1.26
CA LEU A 85 11.11 6.26 -2.27
C LEU A 85 9.69 6.02 -1.73
N PHE A 86 8.74 6.91 -2.07
CA PHE A 86 7.34 6.95 -1.62
C PHE A 86 7.08 7.50 -0.20
N LEU A 87 8.09 7.71 0.65
CA LEU A 87 7.82 8.17 2.03
C LEU A 87 7.17 9.57 2.06
N SER A 88 7.68 10.52 1.26
CA SER A 88 7.08 11.86 1.19
C SER A 88 5.65 11.82 0.67
N GLU A 89 5.37 10.98 -0.33
CA GLU A 89 4.04 10.85 -0.90
C GLU A 89 3.06 10.16 0.03
N MET A 90 3.51 9.18 0.82
CA MET A 90 2.72 8.60 1.89
C MET A 90 2.31 9.63 2.93
N GLU A 91 3.25 10.49 3.37
CA GLU A 91 2.95 11.54 4.35
C GLU A 91 1.94 12.54 3.81
N VAL A 92 2.18 13.08 2.61
CA VAL A 92 1.25 14.00 1.95
C VAL A 92 -0.13 13.36 1.81
N LEU A 93 -0.18 12.07 1.45
CA LEU A 93 -1.44 11.37 1.26
C LEU A 93 -2.18 11.13 2.57
N ALA A 94 -1.49 10.67 3.60
CA ALA A 94 -2.05 10.44 4.93
C ALA A 94 -2.60 11.74 5.52
N ILE A 95 -1.87 12.84 5.41
CA ILE A 95 -2.32 14.16 5.88
C ILE A 95 -3.50 14.66 5.07
N ALA A 96 -3.43 14.59 3.73
CA ALA A 96 -4.48 15.13 2.87
C ALA A 96 -5.81 14.36 2.97
N THR A 97 -5.75 13.09 3.36
CA THR A 97 -6.94 12.23 3.43
C THR A 97 -7.39 11.90 4.85
N ASP A 98 -6.58 12.24 5.86
CA ASP A 98 -6.78 11.83 7.25
C ASP A 98 -6.99 10.31 7.39
N HIS A 99 -6.28 9.54 6.58
CA HIS A 99 -6.35 8.08 6.52
C HIS A 99 -4.97 7.46 6.72
N PRO A 100 -4.86 6.31 7.42
CA PRO A 100 -3.61 5.57 7.47
C PRO A 100 -3.20 5.12 6.06
N VAL A 101 -1.93 5.29 5.73
CA VAL A 101 -1.33 4.80 4.49
C VAL A 101 -0.34 3.69 4.83
N ILE A 102 -0.56 2.50 4.27
CA ILE A 102 0.32 1.34 4.39
C ILE A 102 1.02 1.11 3.05
N LEU A 103 2.35 1.13 3.07
CA LEU A 103 3.20 0.82 1.94
C LEU A 103 3.86 -0.54 2.11
N LEU A 104 3.61 -1.43 1.17
CA LEU A 104 4.09 -2.80 1.15
C LEU A 104 5.27 -2.87 0.16
N ARG A 105 6.49 -3.03 0.67
CA ARG A 105 7.69 -3.14 -0.17
C ARG A 105 8.07 -4.59 -0.35
N ARG A 106 8.03 -5.07 -1.59
CA ARG A 106 8.52 -6.41 -1.93
C ARG A 106 10.01 -6.37 -2.19
N SER A 107 10.73 -7.35 -1.64
CA SER A 107 12.11 -7.61 -2.01
C SER A 107 12.18 -8.26 -3.40
N ASP A 108 13.15 -7.85 -4.23
CA ASP A 108 13.35 -8.44 -5.56
C ASP A 108 13.87 -9.88 -5.50
N GLY A 109 14.43 -10.31 -4.36
CA GLY A 109 14.99 -11.66 -4.17
C GLY A 109 13.99 -12.71 -3.67
N SER A 110 12.88 -12.30 -3.05
CA SER A 110 11.82 -13.21 -2.62
C SER A 110 10.48 -12.46 -2.54
N PRO A 111 9.46 -12.89 -3.29
CA PRO A 111 8.14 -12.25 -3.23
C PRO A 111 7.44 -12.42 -1.87
N ALA A 112 7.95 -13.30 -0.99
CA ALA A 112 7.42 -13.52 0.35
C ALA A 112 8.13 -12.68 1.43
N ASP A 113 9.22 -12.00 1.07
CA ASP A 113 9.88 -11.03 1.93
C ASP A 113 9.29 -9.64 1.66
N LEU A 114 8.43 -9.21 2.58
CA LEU A 114 7.70 -7.96 2.54
C LEU A 114 8.13 -7.10 3.73
N SER A 115 8.56 -5.87 3.49
CA SER A 115 8.60 -4.85 4.54
C SER A 115 7.40 -3.94 4.40
N VAL A 116 6.98 -3.37 5.53
CA VAL A 116 5.78 -2.55 5.63
C VAL A 116 6.15 -1.24 6.29
N ASP A 117 5.87 -0.14 5.59
CA ASP A 117 5.93 1.20 6.15
C ASP A 117 4.51 1.71 6.36
N ILE A 118 4.28 2.46 7.43
CA ILE A 118 2.97 2.98 7.80
C ILE A 118 3.10 4.45 8.16
N ALA A 119 2.32 5.27 7.48
CA ALA A 119 2.04 6.65 7.85
C ALA A 119 0.68 6.68 8.54
N LEU A 120 0.67 7.01 9.84
CA LEU A 120 -0.54 7.08 10.64
C LEU A 120 -0.82 8.55 11.02
N PRO A 121 -1.85 9.19 10.41
CA PRO A 121 -2.29 10.49 10.87
C PRO A 121 -3.01 10.34 12.22
N GLY A 122 -2.74 11.26 13.13
CA GLY A 122 -3.43 11.40 14.40
C GLY A 122 -4.07 12.79 14.53
N PRO A 123 -4.92 13.01 15.54
CA PRO A 123 -5.67 14.27 15.69
C PRO A 123 -4.78 15.51 15.87
N ALA A 124 -3.57 15.33 16.40
CA ALA A 124 -2.62 16.41 16.68
C ALA A 124 -1.18 16.07 16.27
N ASP A 125 -0.95 14.84 15.81
CA ASP A 125 0.35 14.26 15.57
C ASP A 125 0.36 13.40 14.30
N PHE A 126 1.55 13.06 13.86
CA PHE A 126 1.78 12.19 12.73
C PHE A 126 2.84 11.15 13.13
N SER A 127 2.51 9.88 12.97
CA SER A 127 3.37 8.78 13.40
C SER A 127 3.86 7.96 12.21
N TRP A 128 5.17 7.68 12.22
CA TRP A 128 5.82 6.79 11.28
C TRP A 128 6.14 5.44 11.92
N PHE A 129 5.79 4.36 11.24
CA PHE A 129 6.20 3.00 11.59
C PHE A 129 6.88 2.38 10.37
N LEU A 130 8.21 2.27 10.41
CA LEU A 130 9.02 1.88 9.25
C LEU A 130 9.60 0.48 9.43
N ASP A 131 9.80 -0.23 8.31
CA ASP A 131 10.45 -1.54 8.26
C ASP A 131 9.78 -2.62 9.12
N TYR A 132 8.45 -2.57 9.21
CA TYR A 132 7.66 -3.61 9.89
C TYR A 132 7.59 -4.89 9.04
N ARG A 133 7.40 -6.03 9.72
CA ARG A 133 7.22 -7.34 9.08
C ARG A 133 5.83 -7.89 9.35
N LEU A 134 5.28 -8.58 8.36
CA LEU A 134 4.05 -9.37 8.56
C LEU A 134 4.39 -10.58 9.44
N PHE A 135 3.60 -10.77 10.49
CA PHE A 135 3.71 -11.88 11.43
C PHE A 135 2.38 -12.62 11.47
N ARG A 136 2.44 -13.95 11.58
CA ARG A 136 1.26 -14.80 11.77
C ARG A 136 1.39 -15.63 13.04
N GLY A 137 0.46 -15.43 13.96
CA GLY A 137 0.34 -16.22 15.18
C GLY A 137 -0.13 -17.65 14.89
N LEU A 138 0.04 -18.54 15.86
CA LEU A 138 -0.43 -19.93 15.74
C LEU A 138 -1.96 -20.04 15.66
N ALA A 139 -2.68 -19.05 16.20
CA ALA A 139 -4.14 -18.95 16.08
C ALA A 139 -4.59 -18.43 14.70
N GLY A 140 -3.66 -18.05 13.83
CA GLY A 140 -3.94 -17.54 12.47
C GLY A 140 -4.20 -16.03 12.39
N ASP A 141 -4.12 -15.35 13.52
CA ASP A 141 -4.09 -13.90 13.65
C ASP A 141 -2.87 -13.29 12.93
N SER A 142 -3.06 -12.10 12.36
CA SER A 142 -2.06 -11.43 11.53
C SER A 142 -1.69 -10.08 12.12
N TRP A 143 -0.40 -9.83 12.23
CA TRP A 143 0.16 -8.65 12.87
C TRP A 143 1.23 -8.02 11.99
N LEU A 144 1.49 -6.74 12.20
CA LEU A 144 2.72 -6.08 11.80
C LEU A 144 3.59 -5.94 13.04
N VAL A 145 4.82 -6.45 12.98
CA VAL A 145 5.76 -6.43 14.09
C VAL A 145 7.03 -5.66 13.71
N PRO A 146 7.60 -4.87 14.63
CA PRO A 146 8.88 -4.21 14.39
C PRO A 146 10.03 -5.22 14.46
N LEU A 147 11.07 -5.00 13.66
CA LEU A 147 12.33 -5.74 13.79
C LEU A 147 13.15 -5.31 15.02
N GLY A 148 12.97 -4.06 15.45
CA GLY A 148 13.59 -3.49 16.65
C GLY A 148 12.55 -3.17 17.73
N SER A 149 12.67 -1.99 18.33
CA SER A 149 11.72 -1.46 19.30
C SER A 149 10.50 -0.81 18.63
N GLY A 150 9.33 -0.94 19.24
CA GLY A 150 8.11 -0.26 18.81
C GLY A 150 6.87 -1.06 19.17
N PRO A 151 5.66 -0.51 18.99
CA PRO A 151 4.44 -1.28 19.17
C PRO A 151 4.26 -2.28 18.03
N SER A 152 3.57 -3.38 18.31
CA SER A 152 3.01 -4.25 17.27
C SER A 152 1.62 -3.76 16.85
N ILE A 153 1.20 -4.09 15.63
CA ILE A 153 -0.08 -3.64 15.08
C ILE A 153 -0.88 -4.86 14.65
N HIS A 154 -2.02 -5.11 15.30
CA HIS A 154 -2.92 -6.19 14.90
C HIS A 154 -3.70 -5.75 13.66
N LEU A 155 -3.64 -6.57 12.61
CA LEU A 155 -4.47 -6.44 11.42
C LEU A 155 -5.84 -7.06 11.70
N MET A 156 -6.79 -6.26 12.19
CA MET A 156 -8.16 -6.71 12.41
C MET A 156 -9.03 -6.46 11.17
N ARG A 157 -10.23 -7.08 11.16
CA ARG A 157 -11.16 -7.01 10.02
C ARG A 157 -11.57 -5.58 9.64
N ARG A 158 -11.46 -4.63 10.56
CA ARG A 158 -12.00 -3.28 10.39
C ARG A 158 -11.15 -2.19 10.99
N GLU A 159 -9.99 -2.52 11.57
CA GLU A 159 -9.17 -1.60 12.36
C GLU A 159 -7.71 -2.04 12.35
N LEU A 160 -6.80 -1.09 12.54
CA LEU A 160 -5.42 -1.34 12.94
C LEU A 160 -5.34 -1.09 14.44
N PHE A 161 -4.98 -2.11 15.22
CA PHE A 161 -4.88 -1.97 16.67
C PHE A 161 -3.42 -1.96 17.10
N LEU A 162 -2.93 -0.82 17.59
CA LEU A 162 -1.59 -0.69 18.15
C LEU A 162 -1.56 -1.34 19.54
N SER A 163 -0.53 -2.13 19.79
CA SER A 163 -0.31 -2.86 21.03
C SER A 163 1.15 -2.77 21.45
N ASP A 164 1.40 -2.33 22.67
CA ASP A 164 2.72 -2.41 23.29
C ASP A 164 3.10 -3.86 23.66
N HIS A 165 2.11 -4.76 23.69
CA HIS A 165 2.33 -6.18 23.89
C HIS A 165 2.53 -6.87 22.55
N HIS A 166 3.70 -7.46 22.37
CA HIS A 166 4.05 -8.23 21.18
C HIS A 166 3.30 -9.58 21.11
N PRO A 167 2.96 -10.07 19.91
CA PRO A 167 2.26 -11.34 19.72
C PRO A 167 3.20 -12.56 19.77
N TYR A 168 4.42 -12.39 20.28
CA TYR A 168 5.46 -13.41 20.36
C TYR A 168 6.13 -13.37 21.73
N ALA A 169 6.59 -14.53 22.20
CA ALA A 169 7.25 -14.64 23.51
C ALA A 169 8.72 -14.19 23.49
N ASP A 170 9.42 -14.46 22.38
CA ASP A 170 10.84 -14.17 22.21
C ASP A 170 11.20 -13.97 20.72
N ALA A 171 12.48 -13.76 20.44
CA ALA A 171 12.99 -13.54 19.09
C ALA A 171 12.82 -14.76 18.18
N TRP A 172 12.84 -15.98 18.73
CA TRP A 172 12.68 -17.21 17.95
C TRP A 172 11.22 -17.36 17.51
N ASP A 173 10.26 -17.13 18.42
CA ASP A 173 8.84 -17.14 18.08
C ASP A 173 8.48 -16.02 17.09
N ARG A 174 9.10 -14.84 17.24
CA ARG A 174 8.98 -13.73 16.27
C ARG A 174 9.39 -14.18 14.87
N GLU A 175 10.57 -14.76 14.72
CA GLU A 175 11.08 -15.22 13.42
C GLU A 175 10.19 -16.32 12.84
N ALA A 176 9.82 -17.30 13.67
CA ALA A 176 8.93 -18.38 13.26
C ALA A 176 7.55 -17.85 12.79
N GLY A 177 7.04 -16.78 13.39
CA GLY A 177 5.79 -16.14 12.95
C GLY A 177 5.92 -15.32 11.68
N ILE A 178 7.08 -14.72 11.42
CA ILE A 178 7.40 -14.08 10.14
C ILE A 178 7.47 -15.15 9.05
N ASP A 179 8.18 -16.25 9.29
CA ASP A 179 8.26 -17.39 8.36
C ASP A 179 6.88 -17.98 8.06
N ARG A 180 6.03 -18.14 9.07
CA ARG A 180 4.64 -18.58 8.90
C ARG A 180 3.85 -17.61 8.02
N ALA A 181 4.02 -16.30 8.21
CA ALA A 181 3.36 -15.30 7.38
C ALA A 181 3.84 -15.35 5.94
N SER A 182 5.16 -15.45 5.71
CA SER A 182 5.76 -15.59 4.38
C SER A 182 5.31 -16.87 3.67
N ALA A 183 5.26 -18.00 4.37
CA ALA A 183 4.76 -19.25 3.82
C ALA A 183 3.26 -19.17 3.48
N HIS A 184 2.46 -18.56 4.35
CA HIS A 184 1.04 -18.31 4.10
C HIS A 184 0.85 -17.39 2.88
N PHE A 185 1.65 -16.34 2.76
CA PHE A 185 1.62 -15.44 1.62
C PHE A 185 1.99 -16.15 0.30
N ALA A 186 3.06 -16.95 0.32
CA ALA A 186 3.52 -17.71 -0.83
C ALA A 186 2.47 -18.73 -1.31
N SER A 187 1.82 -19.45 -0.40
CA SER A 187 0.78 -20.41 -0.75
C SER A 187 -0.43 -19.74 -1.42
N HIS A 188 -0.79 -18.53 -0.99
CA HIS A 188 -1.87 -17.74 -1.60
C HIS A 188 -1.50 -17.17 -2.98
N ARG A 189 -0.20 -17.10 -3.32
CA ARG A 189 0.24 -16.73 -4.66
C ARG A 189 0.25 -17.89 -5.64
N ILE A 190 0.55 -19.10 -5.15
CA ILE A 190 0.61 -20.35 -5.94
C ILE A 190 -0.79 -20.93 -6.13
N GLY A 191 -1.66 -20.79 -5.14
CA GLY A 191 -3.08 -21.11 -5.25
C GLY A 191 -3.79 -20.16 -6.23
N ALA A 192 -4.05 -20.66 -7.43
CA ALA A 192 -4.72 -20.01 -8.54
C ALA A 192 -5.82 -18.99 -8.14
N TRP A 193 -5.47 -17.71 -8.22
CA TRP A 193 -6.43 -16.66 -8.55
C TRP A 193 -6.30 -16.41 -10.06
N SER A 194 -7.17 -17.07 -10.83
CA SER A 194 -7.46 -16.67 -12.21
C SER A 194 -8.41 -15.47 -12.16
N TRP A 195 -7.83 -14.28 -12.29
CA TRP A 195 -8.52 -13.08 -12.75
C TRP A 195 -7.69 -12.49 -13.88
#